data_AF-A0A3D4N329-F1
#
_entry.id   AF-A0A3D4N329-F1
#
_cell.length_a   1.000
_cell.length_b   1.000
_cell.length_c   1.000
_cell.angle_alpha   90.00
_cell.angle_beta   90.00
_cell.angle_gamma   90.00
#
_symmetry.space_group_name_H-M   'P 1'
#
loop_
_entity.id
_entity.type
_entity.pdbx_description
1 polymer ?
#
loop_
_entity_poly.entity_id
_entity_poly.type
_entity_poly.pdbx_seq_one_letter_code
_entity_poly.pdbx_strand_id
1 'polypeptide(L)'
;ENILEPVSAEMISDLVFDLYRKVETSNLFSFVTSGDWELLMRKLPQETTREQNLQDDISIERLLLLVPGIDTTHTKLYGAALRAIFLSMIHKHEIGEDMFESSLKLLLDGIFIQIFKEATP
;
A
#
# COMPACT_ATOMS: atom_id res chain seq x y z
N GLU A 1 -25.95 16.85 -15.84
CA GLU A 1 -25.78 15.85 -14.78
C GLU A 1 -24.53 15.06 -15.04
N ASN A 2 -23.51 15.20 -14.18
CA ASN A 2 -22.34 14.32 -14.20
C ASN A 2 -22.56 13.36 -13.04
N ILE A 3 -23.21 12.24 -13.29
CA ILE A 3 -23.42 11.19 -12.28
C ILE A 3 -22.08 10.48 -12.16
N LEU A 4 -21.20 10.97 -11.28
CA LEU A 4 -20.06 10.16 -10.84
C LEU A 4 -20.67 8.93 -10.16
N GLU A 5 -20.44 7.75 -10.73
CA GLU A 5 -20.73 6.50 -10.05
C GLU A 5 -20.09 6.53 -8.66
N PRO A 6 -20.81 6.10 -7.60
CA PRO A 6 -20.25 6.06 -6.27
C PRO A 6 -19.03 5.14 -6.28
N VAL A 7 -17.88 5.67 -5.86
CA VAL A 7 -16.65 4.91 -5.69
C VAL A 7 -16.93 3.73 -4.76
N SER A 8 -16.65 2.51 -5.20
CA SER A 8 -16.87 1.29 -4.42
C SER A 8 -15.57 0.74 -3.82
N ALA A 9 -15.71 -0.08 -2.77
CA ALA A 9 -14.59 -0.79 -2.15
C ALA A 9 -13.84 -1.68 -3.17
N GLU A 10 -14.60 -2.35 -4.04
CA GLU A 10 -14.06 -3.20 -5.11
C GLU A 10 -13.25 -2.38 -6.11
N MET A 11 -13.77 -1.23 -6.55
CA MET A 11 -13.09 -0.35 -7.50
C MET A 11 -11.74 0.17 -6.96
N ILE A 12 -11.69 0.56 -5.69
CA ILE A 12 -10.42 1.00 -5.08
C ILE A 12 -9.47 -0.19 -4.85
N SER A 13 -10.00 -1.35 -4.44
CA SER A 13 -9.20 -2.57 -4.31
C SER A 13 -8.54 -2.96 -5.63
N ASP A 14 -9.30 -2.96 -6.73
CA ASP A 14 -8.80 -3.24 -8.08
C ASP A 14 -7.75 -2.22 -8.52
N LEU A 15 -7.99 -0.93 -8.27
CA LEU A 15 -7.01 0.13 -8.59
C LEU A 15 -5.68 -0.08 -7.87
N VAL A 16 -5.71 -0.42 -6.58
CA VAL A 16 -4.50 -0.67 -5.78
C VAL A 16 -3.82 -1.96 -6.20
N PHE A 17 -4.59 -2.99 -6.56
CA PHE A 17 -4.08 -4.25 -7.08
C PHE A 17 -3.38 -4.08 -8.44
N ASP A 18 -3.94 -3.27 -9.33
CA ASP A 18 -3.30 -2.94 -10.61
C ASP A 18 -2.03 -2.10 -10.42
N LEU A 19 -2.02 -1.17 -9.45
CA LEU A 19 -0.82 -0.44 -9.06
C LEU A 19 0.27 -1.40 -8.57
N TYR A 20 -0.09 -2.40 -7.75
CA TYR A 20 0.82 -3.45 -7.33
C TYR A 20 1.48 -4.15 -8.52
N ARG A 21 0.68 -4.65 -9.47
CA ARG A 21 1.20 -5.38 -10.64
C ARG A 21 2.18 -4.52 -11.44
N LYS A 22 1.87 -3.22 -11.60
CA LYS A 22 2.77 -2.27 -12.26
C LYS A 22 4.08 -2.09 -11.49
N VAL A 23 4.00 -1.93 -10.16
CA VAL A 23 5.19 -1.77 -9.30
C VAL A 23 6.05 -3.02 -9.33
N GLU A 24 5.48 -4.22 -9.24
CA GLU A 24 6.24 -5.48 -9.26
C GLU A 24 7.08 -5.64 -10.53
N THR A 25 6.55 -5.20 -11.67
CA THR A 25 7.28 -5.22 -12.96
C THR A 25 8.28 -4.07 -13.13
N SER A 26 8.39 -3.17 -12.17
CA SER A 26 9.26 -1.99 -12.27
C SER A 26 10.69 -2.27 -11.81
N ASN A 27 11.65 -1.56 -12.41
CA ASN A 27 13.05 -1.61 -11.99
C ASN A 27 13.25 -1.14 -10.54
N LEU A 28 12.34 -0.31 -10.00
CA LEU A 28 12.39 0.13 -8.60
C LEU A 28 12.12 -1.03 -7.65
N PHE A 29 11.14 -1.88 -7.96
CA PHE A 29 10.83 -3.03 -7.13
C PHE A 29 11.99 -4.02 -7.11
N SER A 30 12.55 -4.36 -8.27
CA SER A 30 13.72 -5.23 -8.35
C SER A 30 14.91 -4.70 -7.56
N PHE A 31 15.12 -3.37 -7.57
CA PHE A 31 16.20 -2.71 -6.83
C PHE A 31 16.02 -2.75 -5.30
N VAL A 32 14.77 -2.68 -4.82
CA VAL A 32 14.45 -2.83 -3.40
C VAL A 32 14.60 -4.28 -2.94
N THR A 33 14.25 -5.24 -3.80
CA THR A 33 14.30 -6.68 -3.45
C THR A 33 15.64 -7.37 -3.73
N SER A 34 16.53 -6.80 -4.57
CA SER A 34 17.81 -7.42 -4.97
C SER A 34 18.91 -7.37 -3.92
N GLY A 35 18.70 -6.67 -2.80
CA GLY A 35 19.73 -6.39 -1.79
C GLY A 35 20.63 -5.19 -2.11
N ASP A 36 20.51 -4.62 -3.32
CA ASP A 36 21.24 -3.40 -3.71
C ASP A 36 20.86 -2.20 -2.84
N TRP A 37 19.58 -2.10 -2.49
CA TRP A 37 19.07 -1.12 -1.53
C TRP A 37 19.75 -1.23 -0.16
N GLU A 38 19.91 -2.46 0.36
CA GLU A 38 20.54 -2.69 1.66
C GLU A 38 22.02 -2.27 1.64
N LEU A 39 22.72 -2.57 0.55
CA LEU A 39 24.11 -2.17 0.34
C LEU A 39 24.27 -0.65 0.28
N LEU A 40 23.34 0.06 -0.36
CA LEU A 40 23.34 1.53 -0.41
C LEU A 40 23.04 2.14 0.96
N MET A 41 22.06 1.61 1.70
CA MET A 41 21.72 2.07 3.04
C MET A 41 22.88 1.90 4.04
N ARG A 42 23.71 0.85 3.88
CA ARG A 42 24.93 0.67 4.67
C ARG A 42 26.05 1.67 4.34
N LYS A 43 26.06 2.22 3.12
CA LYS A 43 27.07 3.17 2.63
C LYS A 43 26.68 4.64 2.84
N LEU A 44 25.41 4.92 3.10
CA LEU A 44 24.94 6.27 3.42
C LEU A 44 25.41 6.68 4.84
N PRO A 45 25.94 7.91 5.03
CA PRO A 45 26.34 8.39 6.35
C PRO A 45 25.15 8.40 7.32
N GLN A 46 25.28 7.67 8.43
CA GLN A 46 24.24 7.51 9.46
C GLN A 46 23.78 8.83 10.11
N GLU A 47 24.52 9.93 9.89
CA GLU A 47 24.26 11.27 10.44
C GLU A 47 23.32 12.13 9.57
N THR A 48 22.99 11.71 8.34
CA THR A 48 21.99 12.43 7.50
C THR A 48 20.63 11.73 7.43
N THR A 49 20.55 10.48 7.87
CA THR A 49 19.31 9.67 7.86
C THR A 49 18.45 9.81 9.12
N ARG A 50 18.97 10.40 10.21
CA ARG A 50 18.21 10.51 11.48
C ARG A 50 17.32 11.76 11.54
N GLU A 51 17.78 12.90 11.02
CA GLU A 51 17.01 14.16 11.05
C GLU A 51 15.99 14.34 9.91
N GLN A 52 16.04 13.53 8.85
CA GLN A 52 15.11 13.59 7.73
C GLN A 52 14.56 12.20 7.44
N ASN A 53 13.93 11.59 8.44
CA ASN A 53 13.09 10.43 8.16
C ASN A 53 12.05 10.83 7.12
N LEU A 54 11.97 10.06 6.04
CA LEU A 54 11.01 10.11 4.94
C LEU A 54 9.54 9.93 5.42
N GLN A 55 9.13 10.60 6.49
CA GLN A 55 7.78 10.49 7.06
C GLN A 55 6.76 11.39 6.35
N ASP A 56 7.17 12.37 5.54
CA ASP A 56 6.25 13.45 5.15
C ASP A 56 5.74 13.48 3.71
N ASP A 57 6.32 12.75 2.74
CA ASP A 57 5.97 13.06 1.33
C ASP A 57 4.82 12.23 0.73
N ILE A 58 4.55 11.01 1.23
CA ILE A 58 3.37 10.22 0.80
C ILE A 58 2.79 9.45 1.99
N SER A 59 2.08 10.16 2.86
CA SER A 59 1.30 9.51 3.92
C SER A 59 0.10 8.82 3.29
N ILE A 60 0.05 7.48 3.35
CA ILE A 60 -1.10 6.67 2.92
C ILE A 60 -2.38 7.15 3.59
N GLU A 61 -2.27 7.67 4.81
CA GLU A 61 -3.38 8.29 5.54
C GLU A 61 -3.95 9.49 4.79
N ARG A 62 -3.10 10.36 4.21
CA ARG A 62 -3.57 11.49 3.37
C ARG A 62 -4.28 11.00 2.11
N LEU A 63 -3.83 9.89 1.51
CA LEU A 63 -4.49 9.30 0.34
C LEU A 63 -5.86 8.74 0.70
N LEU A 64 -5.99 8.08 1.85
CA LEU A 64 -7.27 7.58 2.36
C LEU A 64 -8.25 8.73 2.63
N LEU A 65 -7.79 9.88 3.10
CA LEU A 65 -8.64 11.07 3.29
C LEU A 65 -9.19 11.65 1.97
N LEU A 66 -8.62 11.33 0.81
CA LEU A 66 -9.13 11.77 -0.49
C LEU A 66 -10.29 10.90 -1.00
N VAL A 67 -10.49 9.71 -0.44
CA VAL A 67 -11.55 8.80 -0.87
C VAL A 67 -12.86 9.23 -0.21
N PRO A 68 -13.90 9.59 -0.99
CA PRO A 68 -15.19 9.96 -0.44
C PRO A 68 -15.82 8.79 0.32
N GLY A 69 -16.32 9.05 1.53
CA GLY A 69 -16.92 7.99 2.35
C GLY A 69 -15.88 7.03 2.93
N ILE A 70 -14.82 7.55 3.54
CA ILE A 70 -13.97 6.81 4.48
C ILE A 70 -14.13 7.41 5.87
N ASP A 71 -14.34 6.57 6.89
CA ASP A 71 -14.27 7.01 8.29
C ASP A 71 -12.82 7.33 8.67
N THR A 72 -12.61 8.57 9.11
CA THR A 72 -11.29 9.09 9.50
C THR A 72 -10.80 8.56 10.86
N THR A 73 -11.67 7.92 11.63
CA THR A 73 -11.36 7.40 12.98
C THR A 73 -10.27 6.33 12.94
N HIS A 74 -10.29 5.49 11.89
CA HIS A 74 -9.42 4.32 11.77
C HIS A 74 -8.33 4.48 10.69
N THR A 75 -8.13 5.68 10.13
CA THR A 75 -7.15 5.92 9.04
C THR A 75 -5.73 5.44 9.36
N LYS A 76 -5.28 5.56 10.61
CA LYS A 76 -3.96 5.05 11.04
C LYS A 76 -3.87 3.52 10.98
N LEU A 77 -4.95 2.83 11.36
CA LEU A 77 -5.04 1.38 11.30
C LEU A 77 -5.01 0.92 9.83
N TYR A 78 -5.80 1.56 8.98
CA TYR A 78 -5.84 1.28 7.55
C TYR A 78 -4.53 1.57 6.84
N GLY A 79 -3.88 2.69 7.16
CA GLY A 79 -2.55 3.01 6.67
C GLY A 79 -1.51 1.95 7.09
N ALA A 80 -1.58 1.46 8.33
CA ALA A 80 -0.72 0.38 8.80
C ALA A 80 -0.99 -0.96 8.09
N ALA A 81 -2.25 -1.30 7.84
CA ALA A 81 -2.63 -2.51 7.12
C ALA A 81 -2.16 -2.49 5.66
N LEU A 82 -2.31 -1.35 4.97
CA LEU A 82 -1.79 -1.17 3.61
C LEU A 82 -0.25 -1.25 3.55
N ARG A 83 0.45 -0.69 4.54
CA ARG A 83 1.91 -0.85 4.67
C ARG A 83 2.32 -2.30 4.92
N ALA A 84 1.54 -3.05 5.70
CA ALA A 84 1.78 -4.47 5.93
C ALA A 84 1.61 -5.30 4.65
N ILE A 85 0.61 -4.97 3.83
CA ILE A 85 0.46 -5.54 2.49
C ILE A 85 1.67 -5.21 1.61
N PHE A 86 2.12 -3.96 1.59
CA PHE A 86 3.29 -3.59 0.80
C PHE A 86 4.55 -4.35 1.24
N LEU A 87 4.74 -4.52 2.55
CA LEU A 87 5.86 -5.29 3.09
C LEU A 87 5.78 -6.77 2.70
N SER A 88 4.57 -7.35 2.64
CA SER A 88 4.39 -8.73 2.21
C SER A 88 4.83 -8.96 0.76
N MET A 89 4.78 -7.93 -0.09
CA MET A 89 5.29 -7.99 -1.46
C MET A 89 6.80 -8.26 -1.52
N ILE A 90 7.56 -7.72 -0.57
CA ILE A 90 9.02 -7.92 -0.51
C ILE A 90 9.35 -9.38 -0.16
N HIS A 91 8.42 -10.04 0.55
CA HIS A 91 8.54 -11.41 1.06
C HIS A 91 7.59 -12.38 0.34
N LYS A 92 7.36 -12.16 -0.96
CA LYS A 92 6.47 -12.99 -1.80
C LYS A 92 6.87 -14.47 -1.79
N HIS A 93 8.17 -14.74 -1.76
CA HIS A 93 8.71 -16.11 -1.75
C HIS A 93 8.31 -16.86 -0.47
N GLU A 94 8.34 -16.20 0.68
CA GLU A 94 7.95 -16.80 1.97
C GLU A 94 6.45 -17.07 2.08
N ILE A 95 5.61 -16.39 1.29
CA ILE A 95 4.15 -16.52 1.32
C ILE A 95 3.65 -17.61 0.36
N GLY A 96 4.37 -17.88 -0.71
CA GLY A 96 4.00 -18.81 -1.78
C GLY A 96 3.73 -18.07 -3.09
N GLU A 97 4.69 -18.14 -4.01
CA GLU A 97 4.69 -17.34 -5.25
C GLU A 97 3.47 -17.62 -6.15
N ASP A 98 3.01 -18.86 -6.18
CA ASP A 98 1.87 -19.32 -6.99
C ASP A 98 0.53 -18.78 -6.48
N MET A 99 0.41 -18.55 -5.18
CA MET A 99 -0.81 -18.07 -4.53
C MET A 99 -0.75 -16.61 -4.12
N PHE A 100 0.41 -15.95 -4.23
CA PHE A 100 0.62 -14.60 -3.72
C PHE A 100 -0.35 -13.58 -4.33
N GLU A 101 -0.53 -13.59 -5.65
CA GLU A 101 -1.39 -12.62 -6.35
C GLU A 101 -2.86 -12.74 -5.88
N SER A 102 -3.36 -13.97 -5.79
CA SER A 102 -4.71 -14.23 -5.26
C SER A 102 -4.83 -13.85 -3.78
N SER A 103 -3.80 -14.10 -2.99
CA SER A 103 -3.77 -13.77 -1.55
C SER A 103 -3.73 -12.26 -1.34
N LEU A 104 -2.96 -11.54 -2.14
CA LEU A 104 -2.89 -10.09 -2.13
C LEU A 104 -4.24 -9.46 -2.45
N LYS A 105 -4.91 -9.94 -3.51
CA LYS A 105 -6.24 -9.47 -3.88
C LYS A 105 -7.25 -9.68 -2.75
N LEU A 106 -7.25 -10.87 -2.14
CA LEU A 106 -8.10 -11.18 -1.00
C LEU A 106 -7.86 -10.22 0.19
N LEU A 107 -6.59 -9.92 0.50
CA LEU A 107 -6.23 -9.00 1.58
C LEU A 107 -6.69 -7.56 1.29
N LEU A 108 -6.49 -7.08 0.06
CA LEU A 108 -6.92 -5.75 -0.37
C LEU A 108 -8.46 -5.63 -0.31
N ASP A 109 -9.18 -6.63 -0.82
CA ASP A 109 -10.64 -6.67 -0.75
C ASP A 109 -11.13 -6.61 0.69
N GLY A 110 -10.53 -7.41 1.58
CA GLY A 110 -10.86 -7.39 3.00
C GLY A 110 -10.70 -6.01 3.64
N ILE A 111 -9.56 -5.34 3.39
CA ILE A 111 -9.28 -4.00 3.90
C ILE A 111 -10.28 -2.99 3.36
N PHE A 112 -10.49 -2.93 2.05
CA PHE A 112 -11.39 -1.94 1.46
C PHE A 112 -12.85 -2.17 1.83
N ILE A 113 -13.28 -3.42 2.00
CA ILE A 113 -14.59 -3.73 2.57
C ILE A 113 -14.74 -3.15 3.98
N GLN A 114 -13.72 -3.27 4.84
CA GLN A 114 -13.75 -2.70 6.20
C GLN A 114 -13.78 -1.17 6.18
N ILE A 115 -12.91 -0.56 5.37
CA ILE A 115 -12.86 0.88 5.16
C ILE A 115 -14.23 1.47 4.77
N PHE A 116 -14.90 0.84 3.81
CA PHE A 116 -16.20 1.32 3.30
C PHE A 116 -17.38 0.95 4.21
N LYS A 117 -17.32 -0.19 4.92
CA LYS A 117 -18.34 -0.57 5.91
C LYS A 117 -18.39 0.42 7.07
N GLU A 118 -17.25 0.84 7.58
CA GLU A 118 -17.18 1.82 8.68
C GLU A 118 -17.60 3.23 8.26
N ALA A 119 -17.55 3.53 6.96
CA ALA A 119 -17.98 4.82 6.45
C ALA A 119 -19.49 4.96 6.22
N THR A 120 -20.24 3.87 6.37
CA THR A 120 -21.70 3.88 6.29
C THR A 120 -22.25 3.90 7.72
N PRO A 121 -22.83 5.02 8.20
CA PRO A 121 -23.43 5.08 9.54
C PRO A 121 -24.68 4.22 9.67
#